data_AF-A0A7C8LIE9-F1
#
_entry.id   AF-A0A7C8LIE9-F1
#
_cell.length_a   1.000
_cell.length_b   1.000
_cell.length_c   1.000
_cell.angle_alpha   90.00
_cell.angle_beta   90.00
_cell.angle_gamma   90.00
#
_symmetry.space_group_name_H-M   'P 1'
#
loop_
_entity.id
_entity.type
_entity.pdbx_description
1 polymer ?
#
loop_
_entity_poly.entity_id
_entity_poly.type
_entity_poly.pdbx_seq_one_letter_code
_entity_poly.pdbx_strand_id
1 'polypeptide(L)'
;MELWDPAKTYLLEDGDGFPWFMHLKHKLRVTEEPWFSGYARGQPAKLFVVLGPEHAGRYVALESRLTATLEVQMSFCGVASVVVNLVENPTTTYGQNPMQDVIAVGMTVLRHVDDPRFS
;
A
#
# COMPACT_ATOMS: atom_id res chain seq x y z
N MET A 1 -18.81 -6.38 -5.73
CA MET A 1 -18.35 -6.68 -4.36
C MET A 1 -17.07 -5.90 -4.17
N GLU A 2 -17.08 -4.84 -3.38
CA GLU A 2 -15.86 -4.09 -3.06
C GLU A 2 -15.01 -4.93 -2.10
N LEU A 3 -13.85 -5.38 -2.57
CA LEU A 3 -12.89 -6.17 -1.79
C LEU A 3 -12.14 -5.32 -0.75
N TRP A 4 -12.14 -4.01 -0.93
CA TRP A 4 -11.48 -3.05 -0.07
C TRP A 4 -12.51 -2.34 0.79
N ASP A 5 -12.47 -2.63 2.09
CA ASP A 5 -13.36 -2.03 3.07
C ASP A 5 -12.60 -0.94 3.83
N PRO A 6 -12.99 0.34 3.74
CA PRO A 6 -12.31 1.42 4.46
C PRO A 6 -12.47 1.32 5.98
N ALA A 7 -13.39 0.50 6.50
CA ALA A 7 -13.48 0.19 7.93
C ALA A 7 -12.48 -0.89 8.37
N LYS A 8 -11.91 -1.66 7.44
CA LYS A 8 -10.93 -2.71 7.76
C LYS A 8 -9.52 -2.17 7.86
N THR A 9 -8.76 -2.79 8.75
CA THR A 9 -7.33 -2.57 8.88
C THR A 9 -6.57 -3.72 8.23
N TYR A 10 -5.54 -3.34 7.48
CA TYR A 10 -4.61 -4.26 6.84
C TYR A 10 -3.26 -4.14 7.55
N LEU A 11 -2.48 -5.22 7.53
CA LEU A 11 -1.11 -5.21 8.00
C LEU A 11 -0.18 -5.37 6.81
N LEU A 12 0.66 -4.36 6.60
CA LEU A 12 1.84 -4.45 5.76
C LEU A 12 2.96 -5.04 6.63
N GLU A 13 3.45 -6.21 6.24
CA GLU A 13 4.53 -6.88 6.97
C GLU A 13 5.87 -6.15 6.77
N ASP A 14 6.87 -6.52 7.57
CA ASP A 14 8.25 -6.14 7.29
C ASP A 14 8.73 -6.80 5.98
N GLY A 15 9.81 -6.30 5.38
CA GLY A 15 10.31 -6.84 4.13
C GLY A 15 11.58 -6.18 3.62
N ASP A 16 11.86 -6.42 2.35
CA ASP A 16 13.07 -5.93 1.69
C ASP A 16 12.90 -4.48 1.26
N GLY A 17 13.95 -3.66 1.41
CA GLY A 17 13.97 -2.28 0.94
C GLY A 17 14.69 -1.35 1.90
N PHE A 18 14.19 -0.12 2.04
CA PHE A 18 14.79 0.86 2.93
C PHE A 18 14.50 0.52 4.40
N PRO A 19 15.54 0.31 5.24
CA PRO A 19 15.37 -0.17 6.60
C PRO A 19 14.46 0.69 7.47
N TRP A 20 14.52 2.01 7.29
CA TRP A 20 13.74 2.97 8.09
C TRP A 20 12.23 2.81 7.93
N PHE A 21 11.75 2.21 6.83
CA PHE A 21 10.33 1.94 6.62
C PHE A 21 10.04 0.44 6.64
N MET A 22 10.83 -0.36 5.92
CA MET A 22 10.50 -1.76 5.62
C MET A 22 10.86 -2.74 6.74
N HIS A 23 11.65 -2.36 7.75
CA HIS A 23 11.94 -3.24 8.90
C HIS A 23 10.88 -3.15 10.01
N LEU A 24 9.72 -2.58 9.70
CA LEU A 24 8.62 -2.35 10.60
C LEU A 24 7.34 -2.85 9.96
N LYS A 25 6.42 -3.35 10.79
CA LYS A 25 5.06 -3.68 10.34
C LYS A 25 4.18 -2.44 10.42
N HIS A 26 3.39 -2.18 9.38
CA HIS A 26 2.52 -1.01 9.32
C HIS A 26 1.06 -1.42 9.27
N LYS A 27 0.26 -0.90 10.20
CA LYS A 27 -1.20 -0.95 10.07
C LYS A 27 -1.63 0.08 9.04
N LEU A 28 -2.36 -0.38 8.03
CA LEU A 28 -2.82 0.41 6.91
C LEU A 28 -4.35 0.43 6.84
N ARG A 29 -4.89 1.51 6.31
CA ARG A 29 -6.30 1.61 5.94
C ARG A 29 -6.40 2.11 4.52
N VAL A 30 -7.28 1.48 3.74
CA VAL A 30 -7.58 1.95 2.38
C VAL A 30 -8.15 3.35 2.47
N THR A 31 -7.74 4.22 1.56
CA THR A 31 -8.26 5.59 1.48
C THR A 31 -8.46 5.99 0.02
N GLU A 32 -9.30 6.99 -0.19
CA GLU A 32 -9.56 7.59 -1.48
C GLU A 32 -9.29 9.07 -1.38
N GLU A 33 -8.47 9.57 -2.29
CA GLU A 33 -8.01 10.95 -2.27
C GLU A 33 -8.19 11.54 -3.68
N PRO A 34 -8.82 12.72 -3.84
CA PRO A 34 -9.12 13.28 -5.16
C PRO A 34 -7.89 13.51 -6.04
N TRP A 35 -6.71 13.66 -5.43
CA TRP A 35 -5.45 13.86 -6.13
C TRP A 35 -4.83 12.54 -6.64
N PHE A 36 -5.21 11.39 -6.09
CA PHE A 36 -4.60 10.13 -6.46
C PHE A 36 -5.26 9.54 -7.70
N SER A 37 -4.47 9.36 -8.77
CA SER A 37 -4.98 8.89 -10.07
C SER A 37 -5.24 7.38 -10.15
N GLY A 38 -4.96 6.62 -9.09
CA GLY A 38 -5.01 5.15 -9.12
C GLY A 38 -3.72 4.49 -9.62
N TYR A 39 -2.66 5.27 -9.82
CA TYR A 39 -1.38 4.79 -10.32
C TYR A 39 -0.21 5.27 -9.46
N ALA A 40 0.81 4.42 -9.32
CA ALA A 40 2.12 4.78 -8.82
C ALA A 40 3.17 4.36 -9.85
N ARG A 41 4.09 5.27 -10.20
CA ARG A 41 5.15 5.01 -11.20
C ARG A 41 4.66 4.40 -12.52
N GLY A 42 3.44 4.75 -12.94
CA GLY A 42 2.79 4.24 -14.16
C GLY A 42 2.17 2.84 -14.04
N GLN A 43 2.17 2.23 -12.86
CA GLN A 43 1.52 0.95 -12.58
C GLN A 43 0.23 1.15 -11.78
N PRO A 44 -0.82 0.32 -11.99
CA PRO A 44 -2.02 0.34 -11.16
C PRO A 44 -1.67 0.12 -9.69
N ALA A 45 -2.19 0.98 -8.82
CA ALA A 45 -1.89 0.95 -7.40
C ALA A 45 -3.13 1.27 -6.56
N LYS A 46 -3.18 0.72 -5.35
CA LYS A 46 -4.22 1.04 -4.36
C LYS A 46 -3.61 1.93 -3.27
N LEU A 47 -4.32 3.00 -2.92
CA LEU A 47 -3.86 3.96 -1.92
C LEU A 47 -4.27 3.55 -0.51
N PHE A 48 -3.33 3.68 0.41
CA PHE A 48 -3.54 3.46 1.83
C PHE A 48 -2.94 4.60 2.64
N VAL A 49 -3.48 4.81 3.82
CA VAL A 49 -2.89 5.66 4.86
C VAL A 49 -2.33 4.77 5.98
N VAL A 50 -1.14 5.12 6.47
CA VAL A 50 -0.51 4.45 7.61
C VAL A 50 -1.14 4.93 8.92
N LEU A 51 -1.54 3.99 9.77
CA LEU A 51 -2.16 4.24 11.07
C LEU A 51 -1.18 4.13 12.25
N GLY A 52 -0.05 3.43 12.06
CA GLY A 52 0.94 3.17 13.12
C GLY A 52 1.74 4.43 13.50
N PRO A 53 2.21 4.54 14.75
CA PRO A 53 2.74 5.80 15.30
C PRO A 53 3.97 6.36 14.58
N GLU A 54 4.87 5.51 14.08
CA GLU A 54 6.14 5.97 13.49
C GLU A 54 5.96 6.70 12.14
N HIS A 55 4.96 6.30 11.36
CA HIS A 55 4.66 6.87 10.04
C HIS A 55 3.20 7.29 9.90
N ALA A 56 2.53 7.59 11.00
CA ALA A 56 1.11 7.91 11.04
C ALA A 56 0.76 9.03 10.04
N GLY A 57 -0.31 8.84 9.28
CA GLY A 57 -0.80 9.81 8.31
C GLY A 57 -0.05 9.85 6.98
N ARG A 58 1.06 9.10 6.83
CA ARG A 58 1.73 8.98 5.53
C ARG A 58 0.88 8.13 4.57
N TYR A 59 0.91 8.49 3.30
CA TYR A 59 0.24 7.74 2.23
C TYR A 59 1.21 6.77 1.57
N VAL A 60 0.76 5.53 1.36
CA VAL A 60 1.46 4.53 0.56
C VAL A 60 0.58 4.08 -0.58
N ALA A 61 1.15 4.03 -1.78
CA ALA A 61 0.53 3.45 -2.96
C ALA A 61 1.13 2.05 -3.17
N LEU A 62 0.29 1.04 -3.04
CA LEU A 62 0.70 -0.36 -3.16
C LEU A 62 0.41 -0.86 -4.57
N GLU A 63 1.45 -1.30 -5.25
CA GLU A 63 1.37 -1.97 -6.55
C GLU A 63 1.46 -3.49 -6.36
N SER A 64 0.87 -4.25 -7.28
CA SER A 64 1.08 -5.71 -7.31
C SER A 64 2.48 -6.06 -7.80
N ARG A 65 3.13 -7.01 -7.12
CA ARG A 65 4.37 -7.65 -7.62
C ARG A 65 4.12 -8.74 -8.65
N LEU A 66 2.87 -9.20 -8.76
CA LEU A 66 2.48 -10.33 -9.58
C LEU A 66 1.64 -9.85 -10.76
N THR A 67 1.46 -10.72 -11.75
CA THR A 67 0.54 -10.47 -12.87
C THR A 67 -0.92 -10.34 -12.42
N ALA A 68 -1.29 -10.99 -11.32
CA ALA A 68 -2.60 -10.84 -10.70
C ALA A 68 -2.70 -9.50 -9.94
N THR A 69 -3.88 -8.86 -9.97
CA THR A 69 -4.13 -7.63 -9.18
C THR A 69 -4.11 -7.93 -7.68
N LEU A 70 -4.04 -6.87 -6.86
CA LEU A 70 -4.10 -7.01 -5.41
C LEU A 70 -5.43 -7.62 -4.95
N GLU A 71 -6.54 -7.25 -5.59
CA GLU A 71 -7.88 -7.78 -5.33
C GLU A 71 -7.93 -9.28 -5.56
N VAL A 72 -7.36 -9.75 -6.68
CA VAL A 72 -7.33 -11.17 -7.01
C VAL A 72 -6.52 -11.94 -5.98
N GLN A 73 -5.33 -11.44 -5.62
CA GLN A 73 -4.49 -12.06 -4.59
C GLN A 73 -5.21 -12.13 -3.24
N MET A 74 -5.76 -11.01 -2.77
CA MET A 74 -6.50 -10.96 -1.51
C MET A 74 -7.72 -11.89 -1.51
N SER A 75 -8.46 -11.98 -2.62
CA SER A 75 -9.62 -12.88 -2.71
C SER A 75 -9.24 -14.36 -2.67
N PHE A 76 -8.09 -14.73 -3.25
CA PHE A 76 -7.69 -16.12 -3.41
C PHE A 76 -6.96 -16.67 -2.19
N CYS A 77 -6.04 -15.88 -1.64
CA CYS A 77 -5.18 -16.34 -0.55
C CYS A 77 -5.15 -15.38 0.64
N GLY A 78 -5.99 -14.35 0.71
CA GLY A 78 -6.08 -13.41 1.85
C GLY A 78 -4.82 -12.57 2.11
N VAL A 79 -3.84 -12.64 1.20
CA VAL A 79 -2.55 -11.96 1.25
C VAL A 79 -2.24 -11.45 -0.16
N ALA A 80 -1.59 -10.30 -0.28
CA ALA A 80 -1.09 -9.80 -1.55
C ALA A 80 0.40 -9.45 -1.47
N SER A 81 1.16 -9.83 -2.48
CA SER A 81 2.58 -9.46 -2.64
C SER A 81 2.67 -8.09 -3.30
N VAL A 82 3.28 -7.13 -2.61
CA VAL A 82 3.20 -5.70 -2.96
C VAL A 82 4.57 -5.04 -3.15
N VAL A 83 4.65 -4.11 -4.09
CA VAL A 83 5.68 -3.06 -4.11
C VAL A 83 5.12 -1.88 -3.33
N VAL A 84 5.92 -1.37 -2.39
CA VAL A 84 5.53 -0.27 -1.52
C VAL A 84 6.11 1.02 -2.09
N ASN A 85 5.23 1.92 -2.51
CA ASN A 85 5.62 3.27 -2.90
C ASN A 85 5.13 4.27 -1.87
N LEU A 86 6.03 5.05 -1.29
CA LEU A 86 5.68 6.15 -0.42
C LEU A 86 5.32 7.37 -1.26
N VAL A 87 4.20 8.02 -0.95
CA VAL A 87 3.76 9.23 -1.66
C VAL A 87 4.42 10.46 -1.01
N GLU A 88 5.21 11.19 -1.79
CA GLU A 88 5.93 12.39 -1.34
C GLU A 88 5.21 13.69 -1.72
N ASN A 89 4.37 13.67 -2.77
CA ASN A 89 3.60 14.83 -3.23
C ASN A 89 2.08 14.54 -3.27
N PRO A 90 1.38 14.47 -2.12
CA PRO A 90 -0.06 14.21 -2.06
C PRO A 90 -0.87 15.48 -2.36
N THR A 91 -0.69 16.05 -3.54
CA THR A 91 -1.33 17.30 -3.97
C THR A 91 -1.99 17.13 -5.33
N THR A 92 -2.77 18.13 -5.77
CA THR A 92 -3.45 18.11 -7.08
C THR A 92 -2.53 17.98 -8.29
N THR A 93 -1.21 18.10 -8.12
CA THR A 93 -0.22 17.89 -9.19
C THR A 93 0.30 16.44 -9.26
N TYR A 94 -0.15 15.56 -8.36
CA TYR A 94 0.20 14.14 -8.39
C TYR A 94 -0.07 13.52 -9.78
N GLY A 95 0.91 12.80 -10.31
CA GLY A 95 0.90 12.20 -11.64
C GLY A 95 1.55 13.07 -12.72
N GLN A 96 1.81 14.36 -12.46
CA GLN A 96 2.54 15.22 -13.41
C GLN A 96 4.04 14.90 -13.44
N ASN A 97 4.60 14.40 -12.34
CA ASN A 97 5.97 13.93 -12.28
C ASN A 97 6.08 12.63 -11.47
N PRO A 98 5.75 11.48 -12.08
CA PRO A 98 5.65 10.20 -11.37
C PRO A 98 6.90 9.78 -10.59
N MET A 99 8.08 10.26 -10.97
CA MET A 99 9.35 9.97 -10.29
C MET A 99 9.59 10.82 -9.04
N GLN A 100 8.90 11.96 -8.91
CA GLN A 100 8.94 12.83 -7.73
C GLN A 100 7.72 12.62 -6.83
N ASP A 101 6.60 12.19 -7.40
CA ASP A 101 5.36 12.01 -6.66
C ASP A 101 5.41 10.84 -5.68
N VAL A 102 6.20 9.82 -6.02
CA VAL A 102 6.37 8.63 -5.20
C VAL A 102 7.80 8.09 -5.22
N ILE A 103 8.19 7.46 -4.12
CA ILE A 103 9.46 6.74 -3.98
C ILE A 103 9.15 5.27 -3.70
N ALA A 104 9.67 4.36 -4.52
CA ALA A 104 9.61 2.93 -4.21
C ALA A 104 10.55 2.65 -3.02
N VAL A 105 9.97 2.26 -1.88
CA VAL A 105 10.72 2.05 -0.64
C VAL A 105 11.01 0.59 -0.34
N GLY A 106 10.29 -0.35 -0.99
CA GLY A 106 10.55 -1.77 -0.80
C GLY A 106 9.46 -2.68 -1.32
N MET A 107 9.53 -3.94 -0.88
CA MET A 107 8.62 -5.01 -1.26
C MET A 107 8.32 -5.87 -0.04
N THR A 108 7.05 -6.26 0.10
CA THR A 108 6.60 -7.13 1.19
C THR A 108 5.25 -7.75 0.84
N VAL A 109 4.52 -8.23 1.84
CA VAL A 109 3.15 -8.72 1.76
C VAL A 109 2.19 -7.84 2.56
N LEU A 110 0.98 -7.70 2.05
CA LEU A 110 -0.16 -7.09 2.69
C LEU A 110 -1.17 -8.18 3.05
N ARG A 111 -1.74 -8.13 4.25
CA ARG A 111 -2.81 -9.05 4.68
C ARG A 111 -3.85 -8.35 5.54
N HIS A 112 -4.94 -9.03 5.87
CA HIS A 112 -5.84 -8.58 6.92
C HIS A 112 -5.16 -8.67 8.29
N VAL A 113 -5.40 -7.70 9.17
CA VAL A 113 -4.84 -7.71 10.53
C VAL A 113 -5.38 -8.89 11.34
N ASP A 114 -6.66 -9.23 11.14
CA ASP A 114 -7.40 -10.29 11.84
C ASP A 114 -7.30 -11.66 11.15
N ASP A 115 -6.31 -11.85 10.27
CA ASP A 115 -6.12 -13.11 9.57
C ASP A 115 -5.67 -14.23 10.54
N PRO A 116 -6.50 -15.25 10.80
CA PRO A 116 -6.23 -16.27 11.81
C PRO A 116 -5.07 -17.21 11.42
N ARG A 117 -4.56 -17.13 10.18
CA ARG A 117 -3.41 -17.94 9.76
C ARG A 117 -2.09 -17.42 10.33
N PHE A 118 -2.10 -16.21 10.88
CA PHE A 118 -0.93 -15.49 11.39
C PHE A 118 -1.04 -15.12 12.88
N SER A 119 -1.99 -15.73 13.60
CA SER A 119 -2.20 -15.57 15.05
C SER A 119 -1.30 -16.48 15.86
#